data_AF-A0A922IHF9-F1
#
_entry.id   AF-A0A922IHF9-F1
#
_cell.length_a   1.000
_cell.length_b   1.000
_cell.length_c   1.000
_cell.angle_alpha   90.00
_cell.angle_beta   90.00
_cell.angle_gamma   90.00
#
_symmetry.space_group_name_H-M   'P 1'
#
loop_
_entity.id
_entity.type
_entity.pdbx_description
1 polymer ?
#
loop_
_entity_poly.entity_id
_entity_poly.type
_entity_poly.pdbx_seq_one_letter_code
_entity_poly.pdbx_strand_id
1 'polypeptide(L)'
;MRAARRVWAKLIKEKFQAESPKSLLLRAHCQTSGWSLTEQDPYNNIIRTTIEAMAAVFGGCQSLHTNSFDEALGLPTKFSARIARNTQIIIQEETMITKVADPWAGSFMMEKLTAELEAAALKEIEEIEHMGGMAKAIESGIPKLRIEECAAKRQAAIDSCQEVIVGVNKYRLEKEERVDVLVVDNTKVRESQIAKLKKVRAERDQSKSFILFSGKFEMILISPPLLNLLVFSFF
;
A
#
# COMPACT_ATOMS: atom_id res chain seq x y z
N MET A 1 12.29 3.20 -3.38
CA MET A 1 12.68 1.83 -2.97
C MET A 1 14.17 1.67 -2.65
N ARG A 2 15.10 2.01 -3.56
CA ARG A 2 16.56 1.90 -3.31
C ARG A 2 17.01 2.63 -2.04
N ALA A 3 16.64 3.91 -1.90
CA ALA A 3 16.94 4.73 -0.73
C ALA A 3 16.38 4.12 0.56
N ALA A 4 15.11 3.70 0.57
CA ALA A 4 14.49 3.07 1.74
C ALA A 4 15.24 1.82 2.23
N ARG A 5 15.74 0.97 1.32
CA ARG A 5 16.58 -0.19 1.72
C ARG A 5 17.89 0.23 2.36
N ARG A 6 18.54 1.28 1.85
CA ARG A 6 19.78 1.85 2.44
C ARG A 6 19.52 2.42 3.83
N VAL A 7 18.48 3.25 3.96
CA VAL A 7 18.04 3.83 5.25
C VAL A 7 17.74 2.71 6.25
N TRP A 8 16.96 1.70 5.86
CA TRP A 8 16.65 0.56 6.73
C TRP A 8 17.91 -0.17 7.20
N ALA A 9 18.74 -0.61 6.27
CA ALA A 9 19.96 -1.35 6.60
C ALA A 9 20.88 -0.53 7.52
N LYS A 10 21.00 0.78 7.27
CA LYS A 10 21.75 1.72 8.11
C LYS A 10 21.19 1.77 9.53
N LEU A 11 19.90 2.09 9.67
CA LEU A 11 19.26 2.26 10.98
C LEU A 11 19.24 0.96 11.79
N ILE A 12 18.96 -0.19 11.17
CA ILE A 12 18.97 -1.49 11.85
C ILE A 12 20.39 -1.84 12.34
N LYS A 13 21.41 -1.58 11.52
CA LYS A 13 22.80 -1.84 11.90
C LYS A 13 23.27 -0.92 13.03
N GLU A 14 23.01 0.38 12.91
CA GLU A 14 23.50 1.40 13.84
C GLU A 14 22.74 1.39 15.18
N LYS A 15 21.41 1.31 15.15
CA LYS A 15 20.59 1.41 16.36
C LYS A 15 20.38 0.07 17.09
N PHE A 16 20.42 -1.05 16.36
CA PHE A 16 20.01 -2.36 16.92
C PHE A 16 21.08 -3.44 16.87
N GLN A 17 22.27 -3.15 16.32
CA GLN A 17 23.41 -4.08 16.30
C GLN A 17 23.04 -5.49 15.81
N ALA A 18 22.20 -5.57 14.77
CA ALA A 18 21.64 -6.84 14.33
C ALA A 18 22.72 -7.85 13.90
N GLU A 19 22.70 -9.04 14.50
CA GLU A 19 23.67 -10.12 14.21
C GLU A 19 23.38 -10.84 12.89
N SER A 20 22.09 -10.99 12.55
CA SER A 20 21.69 -11.68 11.32
C SER A 20 21.70 -10.74 10.12
N PRO A 21 22.40 -11.08 9.02
CA PRO A 21 22.34 -10.29 7.78
C PRO A 21 20.92 -10.13 7.23
N LYS A 22 20.02 -11.09 7.54
CA LYS A 22 18.62 -11.04 7.10
C LYS A 22 17.85 -9.87 7.72
N SER A 23 18.25 -9.39 8.90
CA SER A 23 17.61 -8.24 9.57
C SER A 23 17.84 -6.94 8.80
N LEU A 24 18.92 -6.85 8.01
CA LEU A 24 19.24 -5.70 7.18
C LEU A 24 18.43 -5.67 5.87
N LEU A 25 17.72 -6.75 5.54
CA LEU A 25 16.96 -6.86 4.30
C LEU A 25 15.55 -6.30 4.47
N LEU A 26 15.32 -5.09 3.97
CA LEU A 26 13.97 -4.54 3.84
C LEU A 26 13.25 -5.19 2.65
N ARG A 27 12.21 -5.97 2.96
CA ARG A 27 11.30 -6.59 2.00
C ARG A 27 10.01 -5.77 1.94
N ALA A 28 9.54 -5.46 0.74
CA ALA A 28 8.39 -4.57 0.56
C ALA A 28 7.41 -5.11 -0.48
N HIS A 29 6.14 -4.98 -0.14
CA HIS A 29 5.04 -4.98 -1.09
C HIS A 29 4.90 -3.58 -1.69
N CYS A 30 4.67 -3.50 -3.00
CA CYS A 30 4.33 -2.26 -3.69
C CYS A 30 2.92 -2.37 -4.25
N GLN A 31 2.20 -1.26 -4.21
CA GLN A 31 0.92 -1.10 -4.88
C GLN A 31 1.01 0.14 -5.77
N THR A 32 0.50 0.05 -7.00
CA THR A 32 0.35 1.21 -7.89
C THR A 32 -0.58 2.24 -7.22
N SER A 33 -0.46 3.52 -7.57
CA SER A 33 -1.20 4.56 -6.86
C SER A 33 -2.69 4.51 -7.25
N GLY A 34 -3.59 4.34 -6.29
CA GLY A 34 -5.03 4.47 -6.56
C GLY A 34 -5.42 5.93 -6.83
N TRP A 35 -4.73 6.87 -6.17
CA TRP A 35 -4.98 8.31 -6.29
C TRP A 35 -4.62 8.87 -7.67
N SER A 36 -3.67 8.25 -8.40
CA SER A 36 -3.30 8.72 -9.74
C SER A 36 -4.33 8.35 -10.81
N LEU A 37 -5.26 7.43 -10.49
CA LEU A 37 -6.24 6.92 -11.44
C LEU A 37 -7.50 7.78 -11.44
N THR A 38 -8.06 7.97 -12.63
CA THR A 38 -9.12 8.95 -12.89
C THR A 38 -10.43 8.26 -13.26
N GLU A 39 -11.55 8.85 -12.86
CA GLU A 39 -12.87 8.45 -13.32
C GLU A 39 -13.04 8.76 -14.81
N GLN A 40 -12.57 9.94 -15.23
CA GLN A 40 -12.62 10.40 -16.61
C GLN A 40 -11.59 9.65 -17.47
N ASP A 41 -11.99 9.27 -18.68
CA ASP A 41 -11.19 8.47 -19.62
C ASP A 41 -10.40 7.34 -18.93
N PRO A 42 -11.11 6.37 -18.30
CA PRO A 42 -10.52 5.42 -17.37
C PRO A 42 -9.54 4.44 -18.03
N TYR A 43 -9.56 4.28 -19.36
CA TYR A 43 -8.56 3.45 -20.05
C TYR A 43 -7.15 4.03 -19.99
N ASN A 44 -6.99 5.35 -19.81
CA ASN A 44 -5.69 5.95 -19.50
C ASN A 44 -5.05 5.38 -18.22
N ASN A 45 -5.87 4.87 -17.29
CA ASN A 45 -5.38 4.24 -16.07
C ASN A 45 -4.55 2.98 -16.35
N ILE A 46 -4.82 2.25 -17.45
CA ILE A 46 -3.99 1.11 -17.85
C ILE A 46 -2.54 1.56 -18.10
N ILE A 47 -2.38 2.71 -18.76
CA ILE A 47 -1.07 3.27 -19.10
C ILE A 47 -0.37 3.73 -17.81
N ARG A 48 -1.07 4.47 -16.95
CA ARG A 48 -0.55 4.95 -15.65
C ARG A 48 -0.07 3.77 -14.80
N THR A 49 -0.92 2.77 -14.59
CA THR A 49 -0.60 1.56 -13.83
C THR A 49 0.57 0.79 -14.43
N THR A 50 0.70 0.73 -15.77
CA THR A 50 1.84 0.05 -16.42
C THR A 50 3.17 0.73 -16.07
N ILE A 51 3.24 2.06 -16.15
CA ILE A 51 4.45 2.82 -15.80
C ILE A 51 4.78 2.68 -14.30
N GLU A 52 3.77 2.77 -13.44
CA GLU A 52 3.94 2.60 -11.99
C GLU A 52 4.38 1.17 -11.62
N ALA A 53 3.84 0.15 -12.30
CA ALA A 53 4.25 -1.24 -12.14
C ALA A 53 5.71 -1.46 -12.55
N MET A 54 6.13 -0.90 -13.68
CA MET A 54 7.53 -0.94 -14.10
C MET A 54 8.44 -0.25 -13.07
N ALA A 55 8.03 0.90 -12.52
CA ALA A 55 8.78 1.58 -11.47
C ALA A 55 8.92 0.72 -10.20
N ALA A 56 7.89 -0.03 -9.82
CA ALA A 56 7.95 -0.98 -8.70
C ALA A 56 8.91 -2.15 -8.97
N VAL A 57 8.86 -2.75 -10.17
CA VAL A 57 9.74 -3.85 -10.58
C VAL A 57 11.19 -3.40 -10.65
N PHE A 58 11.48 -2.27 -11.30
CA PHE A 58 12.81 -1.66 -11.29
C PHE A 58 13.28 -1.27 -9.89
N GLY A 59 12.34 -0.89 -9.03
CA GLY A 59 12.57 -0.66 -7.61
C GLY A 59 12.90 -1.93 -6.83
N GLY A 60 12.79 -3.13 -7.40
CA GLY A 60 13.09 -4.41 -6.77
C GLY A 60 12.11 -4.75 -5.64
N CYS A 61 10.80 -4.57 -5.87
CA CYS A 61 9.76 -5.01 -4.95
C CYS A 61 9.67 -6.54 -4.85
N GLN A 62 9.19 -7.07 -3.72
CA GLN A 62 9.03 -8.53 -3.52
C GLN A 62 7.62 -9.01 -3.87
N SER A 63 6.65 -8.11 -3.89
CA SER A 63 5.27 -8.37 -4.24
C SER A 63 4.68 -7.08 -4.81
N LEU A 64 3.81 -7.22 -5.82
CA LEU A 64 3.21 -6.10 -6.53
C LEU A 64 1.69 -6.27 -6.64
N HIS A 65 0.96 -5.23 -6.25
CA HIS A 65 -0.44 -5.03 -6.61
C HIS A 65 -0.54 -3.97 -7.71
N THR A 66 -1.23 -4.32 -8.79
CA THR A 66 -1.58 -3.42 -9.88
C THR A 66 -3.07 -3.14 -9.78
N ASN A 67 -3.43 -1.86 -9.65
CA ASN A 67 -4.83 -1.43 -9.61
C ASN A 67 -5.47 -1.66 -10.97
N SER A 68 -6.80 -1.76 -10.97
CA SER A 68 -7.56 -1.90 -12.20
C SER A 68 -7.94 -0.55 -12.78
N PHE A 69 -8.27 -0.50 -14.06
CA PHE A 69 -8.54 0.78 -14.73
C PHE A 69 -9.83 1.46 -14.24
N ASP A 70 -10.70 0.71 -13.58
CA ASP A 70 -11.96 1.12 -12.94
C ASP A 70 -11.81 1.50 -11.45
N GLU A 71 -10.59 1.66 -10.94
CA GLU A 71 -10.29 1.97 -9.53
C GLU A 71 -11.07 3.18 -8.98
N ALA A 72 -11.19 4.25 -9.78
CA ALA A 72 -11.89 5.47 -9.38
C ALA A 72 -13.43 5.35 -9.46
N LEU A 73 -13.95 4.25 -10.03
CA LEU A 73 -15.38 4.01 -10.25
C LEU A 73 -15.98 3.03 -9.24
N GLY A 74 -15.23 1.99 -8.86
CA GLY A 74 -15.70 0.97 -7.94
C GLY A 74 -14.74 -0.20 -7.79
N LEU A 75 -15.24 -1.29 -7.20
CA LEU A 75 -14.45 -2.52 -7.09
C LEU A 75 -14.21 -3.13 -8.47
N PRO A 76 -13.06 -3.79 -8.68
CA PRO A 76 -12.69 -4.29 -9.99
C PRO A 76 -13.62 -5.42 -10.45
N THR A 77 -14.06 -5.34 -11.70
CA THR A 77 -14.73 -6.44 -12.38
C THR A 77 -13.74 -7.57 -12.72
N LYS A 78 -14.25 -8.73 -13.15
CA LYS A 78 -13.37 -9.82 -13.66
C LYS A 78 -12.56 -9.38 -14.89
N PHE A 79 -13.12 -8.48 -15.71
CA PHE A 79 -12.47 -7.96 -16.91
C PHE A 79 -11.32 -7.01 -16.55
N SER A 80 -11.59 -6.02 -15.70
CA SER A 80 -10.60 -5.04 -15.30
C SER A 80 -9.48 -5.66 -14.43
N ALA A 81 -9.83 -6.56 -13.50
CA ALA A 81 -8.86 -7.33 -12.72
C ALA A 81 -7.96 -8.22 -13.61
N ARG A 82 -8.51 -8.77 -14.69
CA ARG A 82 -7.71 -9.54 -15.67
C ARG A 82 -6.68 -8.64 -16.35
N ILE A 83 -7.05 -7.43 -16.75
CA ILE A 83 -6.11 -6.48 -17.37
C ILE A 83 -5.01 -6.13 -16.38
N ALA A 84 -5.36 -5.75 -15.16
CA ALA A 84 -4.38 -5.41 -14.12
C ALA A 84 -3.38 -6.56 -13.87
N ARG A 85 -3.86 -7.79 -13.71
CA ARG A 85 -2.99 -8.98 -13.59
C ARG A 85 -2.12 -9.17 -14.84
N ASN A 86 -2.70 -9.04 -16.02
CA ASN A 86 -1.97 -9.22 -17.27
C ASN A 86 -0.87 -8.17 -17.46
N THR A 87 -1.02 -6.95 -16.93
CA THR A 87 0.07 -5.95 -16.90
C THR A 87 1.32 -6.52 -16.21
N GLN A 88 1.17 -7.20 -15.07
CA GLN A 88 2.31 -7.85 -14.41
C GLN A 88 2.90 -9.00 -15.23
N ILE A 89 2.04 -9.83 -15.82
CA ILE A 89 2.48 -10.97 -16.65
C ILE A 89 3.26 -10.48 -17.88
N ILE A 90 2.77 -9.46 -18.58
CA ILE A 90 3.45 -8.88 -19.74
C ILE A 90 4.80 -8.30 -19.32
N ILE A 91 4.85 -7.55 -18.21
CA ILE A 91 6.12 -7.04 -17.68
C ILE A 91 7.10 -8.18 -17.41
N GLN A 92 6.64 -9.27 -16.79
CA GLN A 92 7.49 -10.40 -16.43
C GLN A 92 8.00 -11.18 -17.66
N GLU A 93 7.12 -11.49 -18.61
CA GLU A 93 7.36 -12.45 -19.68
C GLU A 93 7.87 -11.79 -20.98
N GLU A 94 7.43 -10.56 -21.29
CA GLU A 94 7.68 -9.94 -22.61
C GLU A 94 8.74 -8.84 -22.58
N THR A 95 8.88 -8.10 -21.48
CA THR A 95 9.74 -6.90 -21.45
C THR A 95 11.21 -7.18 -21.18
N MET A 96 11.56 -8.39 -20.74
CA MET A 96 12.92 -8.81 -20.36
C MET A 96 13.57 -8.01 -19.21
N ILE A 97 12.84 -7.10 -18.55
CA ILE A 97 13.41 -6.27 -17.45
C ILE A 97 13.79 -7.10 -16.21
N THR A 98 13.29 -8.33 -16.12
CA THR A 98 13.59 -9.28 -15.03
C THR A 98 14.94 -9.97 -15.19
N LYS A 99 15.61 -9.82 -16.35
CA LYS A 99 16.88 -10.52 -16.64
C LYS A 99 18.09 -9.89 -15.97
N VAL A 100 18.00 -8.64 -15.51
CA VAL A 100 19.08 -7.92 -14.84
C VAL A 100 18.58 -7.37 -13.51
N ALA A 101 19.31 -7.68 -12.43
CA ALA A 101 19.03 -7.11 -11.11
C ALA A 101 19.50 -5.64 -11.07
N ASP A 102 18.64 -4.74 -10.57
CA ASP A 102 18.86 -3.28 -10.50
C ASP A 102 19.46 -2.69 -11.79
N PRO A 103 18.73 -2.70 -12.94
CA PRO A 103 19.26 -2.24 -14.22
C PRO A 103 19.61 -0.73 -14.23
N TRP A 104 19.18 0.02 -13.21
CA TRP A 104 19.52 1.43 -13.03
C TRP A 104 20.81 1.68 -12.26
N ALA A 105 21.44 0.63 -11.72
CA ALA A 105 22.70 0.74 -11.01
C ALA A 105 23.76 1.43 -11.89
N GLY A 106 24.38 2.49 -11.35
CA GLY A 106 25.39 3.28 -12.06
C GLY A 106 24.83 4.41 -12.94
N SER A 107 23.51 4.51 -13.13
CA SER A 107 22.91 5.70 -13.75
C SER A 107 23.14 6.92 -12.86
N PHE A 108 23.86 7.93 -13.37
CA PHE A 108 24.17 9.15 -12.62
C PHE A 108 22.93 9.80 -12.01
N MET A 109 21.84 9.89 -12.78
CA MET A 109 20.58 10.44 -12.32
C MET A 109 19.98 9.60 -11.19
N MET A 110 19.90 8.28 -11.36
CA MET A 110 19.25 7.41 -10.38
C MET A 110 20.06 7.29 -9.09
N GLU A 111 21.40 7.30 -9.16
CA GLU A 111 22.25 7.32 -7.97
C GLU A 111 22.12 8.63 -7.21
N LYS A 112 22.13 9.78 -7.92
CA LYS A 112 21.92 11.08 -7.30
C LYS A 112 20.57 11.18 -6.60
N LEU A 113 19.49 10.85 -7.30
CA LEU A 113 18.13 10.86 -6.72
C LEU A 113 17.99 9.90 -5.54
N THR A 114 18.67 8.75 -5.59
CA THR A 114 18.69 7.79 -4.48
C THR A 114 19.38 8.38 -3.24
N ALA A 115 20.52 9.06 -3.42
CA ALA A 115 21.25 9.69 -2.32
C ALA A 115 20.49 10.89 -1.74
N GLU A 116 19.87 11.73 -2.58
CA GLU A 116 19.06 12.88 -2.15
C GLU A 116 17.84 12.42 -1.33
N LEU A 117 17.13 11.38 -1.78
CA LEU A 117 16.00 10.81 -1.04
C LEU A 117 16.44 10.17 0.27
N GLU A 118 17.60 9.49 0.32
CA GLU A 118 18.15 8.95 1.56
C GLU A 118 18.45 10.06 2.57
N ALA A 119 19.13 11.13 2.14
CA ALA A 119 19.47 12.25 3.00
C ALA A 119 18.22 12.97 3.53
N ALA A 120 17.25 13.24 2.65
CA ALA A 120 15.98 13.86 3.04
C ALA A 120 15.20 12.99 4.03
N ALA A 121 15.10 11.67 3.77
CA ALA A 121 14.41 10.75 4.67
C ALA A 121 15.08 10.66 6.05
N LEU A 122 16.42 10.60 6.10
CA LEU A 122 17.15 10.56 7.36
C LEU A 122 16.94 11.84 8.18
N LYS A 123 16.90 13.00 7.54
CA LYS A 123 16.60 14.28 8.20
C LYS A 123 15.22 14.28 8.85
N GLU A 124 14.19 13.82 8.14
CA GLU A 124 12.83 13.70 8.68
C GLU A 124 12.78 12.71 9.85
N ILE A 125 13.49 11.57 9.73
CA ILE A 125 13.58 10.58 10.81
C ILE A 125 14.24 11.17 12.05
N GLU A 126 15.34 11.89 11.90
CA GLU A 126 16.06 12.55 12.99
C GLU A 126 15.17 13.58 13.70
N GLU A 127 14.43 14.41 12.95
CA GLU A 127 13.47 15.35 13.52
C GLU A 127 12.40 14.64 14.37
N ILE A 128 11.82 13.56 13.85
CA ILE A 128 10.80 12.77 14.58
C ILE A 128 11.38 12.12 15.83
N GLU A 129 12.64 11.66 15.78
CA GLU A 129 13.32 11.10 16.95
C GLU A 129 13.57 12.17 18.03
N HIS A 130 13.93 13.39 17.65
CA HIS A 130 14.07 14.53 18.58
C HIS A 130 12.75 14.92 19.24
N MET A 131 11.62 14.73 18.55
CA MET A 131 10.28 14.90 19.14
C MET A 131 9.90 13.78 20.13
N GLY A 132 10.78 12.80 20.34
CA GLY A 132 10.56 11.65 21.20
C GLY A 132 9.89 10.46 20.50
N GLY A 133 10.04 10.38 19.17
CA GLY A 133 9.64 9.25 18.35
C GLY A 133 8.26 9.39 17.68
N MET A 134 7.99 8.47 16.74
CA MET A 134 6.82 8.52 15.87
C MET A 134 5.48 8.50 16.64
N ALA A 135 5.39 7.80 17.78
CA ALA A 135 4.18 7.78 18.60
C ALA A 135 3.79 9.18 19.11
N LYS A 136 4.74 9.91 19.69
CA LYS A 136 4.53 11.30 20.13
C LYS A 136 4.28 12.24 18.97
N ALA A 137 4.97 12.03 17.84
CA ALA A 137 4.73 12.82 16.64
C ALA A 137 3.28 12.65 16.12
N ILE A 138 2.75 11.42 16.14
CA ILE A 138 1.35 11.15 15.76
C ILE A 138 0.38 11.84 16.74
N GLU A 139 0.61 11.76 18.05
CA GLU A 139 -0.21 12.44 19.07
C GLU A 139 -0.23 13.96 18.86
N SER A 140 0.90 14.55 18.46
CA SER A 140 0.99 15.98 18.15
C SER A 140 0.32 16.38 16.82
N GLY A 141 -0.08 15.41 15.99
CA GLY A 141 -0.72 15.64 14.69
C GLY A 141 0.23 16.09 13.56
N ILE A 142 1.54 16.25 13.82
CA ILE A 142 2.52 16.77 12.86
C ILE A 142 2.58 15.96 11.56
N PRO A 143 2.68 14.61 11.57
CA PRO A 143 2.72 13.83 10.34
C PRO A 143 1.46 14.03 9.48
N LYS A 144 0.29 14.11 10.12
CA LYS A 144 -0.98 14.33 9.42
C LYS A 144 -1.01 15.70 8.76
N LEU A 145 -0.64 16.75 9.49
CA LEU A 145 -0.60 18.12 8.97
C LEU A 145 0.31 18.23 7.74
N ARG A 146 1.52 17.67 7.78
CA ARG A 146 2.46 17.70 6.65
C ARG A 146 1.92 16.99 5.41
N ILE A 147 1.22 15.86 5.61
CA ILE A 147 0.56 15.14 4.52
C ILE A 147 -0.57 15.99 3.91
N GLU A 148 -1.40 16.62 4.74
CA GLU A 148 -2.49 17.50 4.31
C GLU A 148 -1.97 18.74 3.55
N GLU A 149 -0.90 19.36 4.02
CA GLU A 149 -0.24 20.47 3.33
C GLU A 149 0.26 20.07 1.93
N CYS A 150 0.88 18.89 1.82
CA CYS A 150 1.34 18.36 0.53
C CYS A 150 0.16 18.09 -0.41
N ALA A 151 -0.91 17.48 0.11
CA ALA A 151 -2.12 17.20 -0.65
C ALA A 151 -2.79 18.48 -1.16
N ALA A 152 -2.92 19.51 -0.30
CA ALA A 152 -3.50 20.79 -0.67
C ALA A 152 -2.68 21.52 -1.75
N LYS A 153 -1.34 21.52 -1.62
CA LYS A 153 -0.44 22.11 -2.64
C LYS A 153 -0.60 21.42 -3.99
N ARG A 154 -0.65 20.09 -4.00
CA ARG A 154 -0.83 19.32 -5.23
C ARG A 154 -2.19 19.56 -5.86
N GLN A 155 -3.26 19.59 -5.06
CA GLN A 155 -4.60 19.89 -5.55
C GLN A 155 -4.65 21.29 -6.20
N ALA A 156 -4.06 22.30 -5.55
CA ALA A 156 -3.98 23.64 -6.11
C ALA A 156 -3.19 23.68 -7.43
N ALA A 157 -2.12 22.89 -7.56
CA ALA A 157 -1.36 22.77 -8.82
C ALA A 157 -2.18 22.12 -9.94
N ILE A 158 -3.03 21.14 -9.62
CA ILE A 158 -3.94 20.49 -10.57
C ILE A 158 -5.06 21.44 -11.00
N ASP A 159 -5.69 22.14 -10.05
CA ASP A 159 -6.79 23.06 -10.29
C ASP A 159 -6.34 24.27 -11.12
N SER A 160 -5.11 24.75 -10.87
CA SER A 160 -4.46 25.81 -11.65
C SER A 160 -3.84 25.32 -12.97
N CYS A 161 -3.98 24.05 -13.30
CA CYS A 161 -3.41 23.40 -14.50
C CYS A 161 -1.88 23.50 -14.62
N GLN A 162 -1.17 23.78 -13.51
CA GLN A 162 0.30 23.67 -13.44
C GLN A 162 0.73 22.20 -13.50
N GLU A 163 -0.01 21.32 -12.83
CA GLU A 163 0.10 19.87 -12.98
C GLU A 163 -1.00 19.39 -13.93
N VAL A 164 -0.60 18.73 -15.03
CA VAL A 164 -1.54 18.25 -16.05
C VAL A 164 -1.96 16.82 -15.74
N ILE A 165 -3.27 16.60 -15.67
CA ILE A 165 -3.90 15.29 -15.60
C ILE A 165 -4.72 15.07 -16.89
N VAL A 166 -4.19 14.25 -17.79
CA VAL A 166 -4.82 13.91 -19.08
C VAL A 166 -6.19 13.27 -18.85
N GLY A 167 -7.21 13.76 -19.56
CA GLY A 167 -8.62 13.37 -19.38
C GLY A 167 -9.34 14.16 -18.28
N VAL A 168 -8.63 14.82 -17.36
CA VAL A 168 -9.25 15.52 -16.22
C VAL A 168 -9.15 17.03 -16.31
N ASN A 169 -7.97 17.63 -16.51
CA ASN A 169 -7.84 19.09 -16.67
C ASN A 169 -7.33 19.49 -18.06
N LYS A 170 -6.83 18.53 -18.85
CA LYS A 170 -6.41 18.74 -20.24
C LYS A 170 -6.79 17.53 -21.09
N TYR A 171 -7.11 17.76 -22.36
CA TYR A 171 -7.53 16.71 -23.30
C TYR A 171 -8.77 15.95 -22.81
N ARG A 172 -9.78 16.68 -22.32
CA ARG A 172 -11.06 16.11 -21.91
C ARG A 172 -11.83 15.59 -23.11
N LEU A 173 -12.52 14.47 -22.96
CA LEU A 173 -13.46 13.99 -23.95
C LEU A 173 -14.73 14.87 -23.95
N GLU A 174 -15.33 15.07 -25.11
CA GLU A 174 -16.65 15.74 -25.20
C GLU A 174 -17.76 14.88 -24.58
N LYS A 175 -17.59 13.55 -24.62
CA LYS A 175 -18.52 12.57 -24.07
C LYS A 175 -17.74 11.38 -23.52
N GLU A 176 -17.96 11.09 -22.23
CA GLU A 176 -17.39 9.93 -21.56
C GLU A 176 -18.07 8.63 -22.01
N GLU A 177 -17.27 7.57 -22.15
CA GLU A 177 -17.76 6.21 -22.38
C GLU A 177 -18.17 5.56 -21.06
N ARG A 178 -19.23 4.76 -21.08
CA ARG A 178 -19.66 4.02 -19.88
C ARG A 178 -18.81 2.76 -19.73
N VAL A 179 -18.24 2.58 -18.54
CA VAL A 179 -17.53 1.36 -18.15
C VAL A 179 -18.40 0.54 -17.21
N ASP A 180 -18.37 -0.78 -17.37
CA ASP A 180 -19.04 -1.71 -16.47
C ASP A 180 -18.37 -1.71 -15.09
N VAL A 181 -19.15 -1.49 -14.04
CA VAL A 181 -18.67 -1.48 -12.64
C VAL A 181 -19.24 -2.67 -11.88
N LEU A 182 -18.47 -3.22 -10.94
CA LEU A 182 -18.96 -4.30 -10.07
C LEU A 182 -19.99 -3.75 -9.08
N VAL A 183 -21.24 -4.22 -9.19
CA VAL A 183 -22.30 -3.93 -8.23
C VAL A 183 -22.42 -5.08 -7.23
N VAL A 184 -22.25 -4.77 -5.94
CA VAL A 184 -22.40 -5.74 -4.85
C VAL A 184 -23.81 -5.64 -4.25
N ASP A 185 -24.51 -6.77 -4.18
CA ASP A 185 -25.78 -6.89 -3.46
C ASP A 185 -25.51 -6.96 -1.95
N ASN A 186 -25.48 -5.77 -1.33
CA ASN A 186 -25.21 -5.62 0.10
C ASN A 186 -26.27 -6.30 0.99
N THR A 187 -27.52 -6.38 0.52
CA THR A 187 -28.61 -7.01 1.29
C THR A 187 -28.37 -8.51 1.39
N LYS A 188 -28.12 -9.16 0.25
CA LYS A 188 -27.84 -10.59 0.19
C LYS A 188 -26.56 -10.95 0.94
N VAL A 189 -25.51 -10.15 0.81
CA VAL A 189 -24.25 -10.36 1.54
C VAL A 189 -24.50 -10.26 3.05
N ARG A 190 -25.19 -9.21 3.51
CA ARG A 190 -25.51 -9.00 4.93
C ARG A 190 -26.31 -10.19 5.50
N GLU A 191 -27.36 -10.62 4.81
CA GLU A 191 -28.19 -11.74 5.23
C GLU A 191 -27.39 -13.04 5.34
N SER A 192 -26.53 -13.32 4.35
CA SER A 192 -25.63 -14.48 4.37
C SER A 192 -24.66 -14.44 5.56
N GLN A 193 -24.07 -13.28 5.86
CA GLN A 193 -23.17 -13.13 7.00
C GLN A 193 -23.90 -13.29 8.33
N ILE A 194 -25.11 -12.74 8.47
CA ILE A 194 -25.95 -12.93 9.66
C ILE A 194 -26.27 -14.41 9.87
N ALA A 195 -26.65 -15.12 8.81
CA ALA A 195 -26.95 -16.55 8.89
C ALA A 195 -25.73 -17.37 9.34
N LYS A 196 -24.55 -17.10 8.77
CA LYS A 196 -23.28 -17.74 9.19
C LYS A 196 -22.96 -17.46 10.65
N LEU A 197 -23.08 -16.21 11.10
CA LEU A 197 -22.83 -15.84 12.49
C LEU A 197 -23.81 -16.50 13.46
N LYS A 198 -25.10 -16.60 13.09
CA LYS A 198 -26.10 -17.32 13.88
C LYS A 198 -25.74 -18.79 14.03
N LYS A 199 -25.33 -19.44 12.94
CA LYS A 199 -24.87 -20.84 12.94
C LYS A 199 -23.66 -21.03 13.85
N VAL A 200 -22.61 -20.24 13.66
CA VAL A 200 -21.39 -20.30 14.50
C VAL A 200 -21.72 -20.07 15.98
N ARG A 201 -22.60 -19.13 16.30
CA ARG A 201 -23.02 -18.88 17.69
C ARG A 201 -23.83 -20.02 18.27
N ALA A 202 -24.63 -20.74 17.47
CA ALA A 202 -25.41 -21.87 17.95
C ALA A 202 -24.54 -23.12 18.17
N GLU A 203 -23.55 -23.35 17.30
CA GLU A 203 -22.73 -24.56 17.30
C GLU A 203 -21.50 -24.47 18.23
N ARG A 204 -21.06 -23.25 18.61
CA ARG A 204 -19.90 -23.09 19.50
C ARG A 204 -20.19 -23.53 20.93
N ASP A 205 -19.17 -24.06 21.60
CA ASP A 205 -19.18 -24.26 23.05
C ASP A 205 -19.20 -22.89 23.77
N GLN A 206 -20.35 -22.56 24.36
CA GLN A 206 -20.54 -21.26 25.02
C GLN A 206 -19.68 -21.11 26.27
N SER A 207 -19.44 -22.20 27.01
CA SER A 207 -18.63 -22.18 28.23
C SER A 207 -17.16 -21.92 27.90
N LYS A 208 -16.61 -22.65 26.91
CA LYS A 208 -15.24 -22.39 26.43
C LYS A 208 -15.11 -21.01 25.79
N SER A 209 -16.11 -20.57 25.02
CA SER A 209 -16.11 -19.22 24.44
C SER A 209 -16.11 -18.15 25.53
N PHE A 210 -16.95 -18.28 26.56
CA PHE A 210 -17.03 -17.31 27.66
C PHE A 210 -15.72 -17.24 28.45
N ILE A 211 -15.16 -18.39 28.81
CA ILE A 211 -13.86 -18.47 29.52
C ILE A 211 -12.75 -17.82 28.68
N LEU A 212 -12.72 -18.06 27.36
CA LEU A 212 -11.72 -17.47 26.48
C LEU A 212 -11.84 -15.94 26.40
N PHE A 213 -13.05 -15.39 26.39
CA PHE A 213 -13.26 -13.93 26.37
C PHE A 213 -12.96 -13.28 27.72
N SER A 214 -13.35 -13.90 28.84
CA SER A 214 -13.05 -13.41 30.19
C SER A 214 -11.56 -13.49 30.51
N GLY A 215 -10.89 -14.60 30.17
CA GLY A 215 -9.45 -14.76 30.34
C GLY A 215 -8.61 -13.84 29.44
N LYS A 216 -9.10 -13.48 28.25
CA LYS A 216 -8.49 -12.42 27.44
C LYS A 216 -8.58 -11.05 28.10
N PHE A 217 -9.65 -10.76 28.86
CA PHE A 217 -9.82 -9.50 29.57
C PHE A 217 -8.84 -9.37 30.74
N GLU A 218 -8.65 -10.44 31.52
CA GLU A 218 -7.65 -10.47 32.61
C GLU A 218 -6.21 -10.41 32.10
N MET A 219 -5.89 -11.05 30.97
CA MET A 219 -4.56 -10.97 30.35
C MET A 219 -4.33 -9.74 29.46
N ILE A 220 -5.30 -8.83 29.33
CA ILE A 220 -4.99 -7.47 28.85
C ILE A 220 -4.34 -6.67 30.00
N LEU A 221 -4.59 -7.05 31.26
CA LEU A 221 -4.05 -6.41 32.46
C LEU A 221 -2.70 -7.01 32.92
N ILE A 222 -2.39 -8.23 32.49
CA ILE A 222 -1.18 -8.98 32.80
C ILE A 222 -0.54 -9.28 31.45
N SER A 223 0.73 -8.98 31.17
CA SER A 223 1.25 -8.74 29.81
C SER A 223 1.82 -9.92 28.96
N PRO A 224 1.26 -11.16 28.82
CA PRO A 224 1.76 -12.07 27.81
C PRO A 224 1.16 -11.74 26.42
N PRO A 225 1.80 -12.18 25.32
CA PRO A 225 1.32 -11.86 23.98
C PRO A 225 -0.02 -12.55 23.69
N LEU A 226 -1.06 -11.73 23.50
CA LEU A 226 -2.43 -12.12 23.13
C LEU A 226 -2.50 -13.10 21.93
N LEU A 227 -1.44 -13.17 21.11
CA LEU A 227 -1.34 -13.99 19.92
C LEU A 227 -1.36 -15.51 20.24
N ASN A 228 -0.79 -15.94 21.35
CA ASN A 228 -0.72 -17.38 21.69
C ASN A 228 -2.10 -17.97 21.99
N LEU A 229 -3.04 -17.20 22.55
CA LEU A 229 -4.40 -17.68 22.82
C LEU A 229 -5.26 -17.82 21.56
N LEU A 230 -5.00 -17.01 20.53
CA LEU A 230 -5.75 -17.06 19.28
C LEU A 230 -5.47 -18.35 18.49
N VAL A 231 -4.26 -18.90 18.60
CA VAL A 231 -3.84 -20.11 17.88
C VAL A 231 -4.23 -21.40 18.61
N PHE A 232 -4.12 -21.44 19.94
CA PHE A 232 -4.48 -22.62 20.74
C PHE A 232 -6.00 -22.91 20.80
N SER A 233 -6.85 -22.03 20.26
CA SER A 233 -8.30 -22.23 20.21
C SER A 233 -8.77 -22.97 18.94
N PHE A 234 -7.86 -23.36 18.05
CA PHE A 234 -8.15 -24.05 16.78
C PHE A 234 -7.72 -25.52 16.73
N PHE A 235 -7.17 -26.07 17.81
CA PHE A 235 -6.86 -27.50 17.98
C PHE A 235 -7.60 -28.08 19.18
#